data_AF-A0A061G8P4-F1
#
_entry.id   AF-A0A061G8P4-F1
#
_cell.length_a   1.000
_cell.length_b   1.000
_cell.length_c   1.000
_cell.angle_alpha   90.00
_cell.angle_beta   90.00
_cell.angle_gamma   90.00
#
_symmetry.space_group_name_H-M   'P 1'
#
loop_
_entity.id
_entity.type
_entity.pdbx_description
1 polymer ?
#
loop_
_entity_poly.entity_id
_entity_poly.type
_entity_poly.pdbx_seq_one_letter_code
_entity_poly.pdbx_strand_id
1 'polypeptide(L)'
;MVVEMFNSLMVKTIEENIYSDIPISEKNLNLCHLQYVDDALLFYQPNLECLLNMKRVLRCFQIVLRLNTNFLKSSLLGVGNVEELKT
;
A
#
# COMPACT_ATOMS: atom_id res chain seq x y z
N MET A 1 -3.46 -4.09 17.41
CA MET A 1 -3.66 -5.41 16.78
C MET A 1 -3.79 -5.34 15.25
N VAL A 2 -4.88 -4.83 14.67
CA VAL A 2 -5.02 -4.78 13.17
C VAL A 2 -3.95 -3.87 12.55
N VAL A 3 -3.69 -2.71 13.17
CA VAL A 3 -2.69 -1.74 12.69
C VAL A 3 -1.28 -2.31 12.63
N GLU A 4 -0.86 -2.96 13.72
CA GLU A 4 0.47 -3.58 13.82
C GLU A 4 0.60 -4.74 12.84
N MET A 5 -0.45 -5.55 12.70
CA MET A 5 -0.45 -6.67 11.75
C MET A 5 -0.39 -6.18 10.31
N PHE A 6 -1.11 -5.09 9.97
CA PHE A 6 -1.00 -4.47 8.66
C PHE A 6 0.41 -3.93 8.42
N ASN A 7 1.00 -3.25 9.40
CA ASN A 7 2.37 -2.76 9.30
C ASN A 7 3.37 -3.91 9.07
N SER A 8 3.29 -4.99 9.85
CA SER A 8 4.14 -6.18 9.67
C SER A 8 3.96 -6.83 8.30
N LEU A 9 2.72 -6.90 7.78
CA LEU A 9 2.47 -7.41 6.44
C LEU A 9 3.12 -6.53 5.38
N MET A 10 2.99 -5.20 5.48
CA MET A 10 3.58 -4.26 4.53
C MET A 10 5.11 -4.35 4.53
N VAL A 11 5.74 -4.39 5.72
CA VAL A 11 7.19 -4.61 5.83
C VAL A 11 7.60 -5.91 5.13
N LYS A 12 6.86 -7.00 5.37
CA LYS A 12 7.16 -8.29 4.72
C LYS A 12 7.07 -8.22 3.20
N THR A 13 6.11 -7.47 2.64
CA THR A 13 6.01 -7.33 1.18
C THR A 13 7.18 -6.58 0.56
N ILE A 14 7.80 -5.65 1.30
CA ILE A 14 9.00 -4.94 0.86
C ILE A 14 10.20 -5.90 0.89
N GLU A 15 10.38 -6.64 1.98
CA GLU A 15 11.45 -7.65 2.11
C GLU A 15 11.44 -8.68 0.99
N GLU A 16 10.24 -9.10 0.56
CA GLU A 16 10.05 -10.09 -0.51
C GLU A 16 10.03 -9.45 -1.92
N ASN A 17 10.31 -8.15 -2.06
CA ASN A 17 10.28 -7.40 -3.32
C ASN A 17 8.92 -7.47 -4.06
N ILE A 18 7.83 -7.72 -3.34
CA ILE A 18 6.45 -7.72 -3.87
C ILE A 18 5.95 -6.28 -4.02
N TYR A 19 6.43 -5.40 -3.16
CA TYR A 19 6.06 -3.99 -3.08
C TYR A 19 7.30 -3.09 -3.10
N SER A 20 7.23 -1.99 -3.86
CA SER A 20 8.28 -0.97 -3.90
C SER A 20 7.82 0.27 -3.15
N ASP A 21 8.55 0.60 -2.09
CA ASP A 21 8.36 1.80 -1.28
C ASP A 21 8.89 3.07 -1.97
N ILE A 22 8.60 4.22 -1.37
CA ILE A 22 9.05 5.52 -1.86
C ILE A 22 10.16 6.05 -0.94
N PRO A 23 11.41 6.21 -1.43
CA PRO A 23 12.48 6.78 -0.62
C PRO A 23 12.26 8.28 -0.40
N ILE A 24 12.39 8.72 0.85
CA ILE A 24 12.38 10.13 1.24
C ILE A 24 13.83 10.58 1.41
N SER A 25 14.34 11.31 0.41
CA SER A 25 15.76 11.68 0.27
C SER A 25 16.37 12.38 1.48
N GLU A 26 15.58 13.12 2.28
CA GLU A 26 16.11 13.90 3.40
C GLU A 26 16.38 13.08 4.66
N LYS A 27 15.84 11.86 4.79
CA LYS A 27 15.86 11.12 6.07
C LYS A 27 16.28 9.66 5.98
N ASN A 28 16.74 9.17 4.82
CA ASN A 28 16.92 7.73 4.57
C ASN A 28 15.71 6.91 5.04
N LEU A 29 14.52 7.48 4.86
CA LEU A 29 13.27 6.90 5.30
C LEU A 29 12.53 6.40 4.08
N ASN A 30 12.08 5.16 4.12
CA ASN A 30 11.23 4.64 3.07
C ASN A 30 9.77 4.69 3.51
N LEU A 31 8.94 5.35 2.71
CA LEU A 31 7.52 5.50 2.95
C LEU A 31 6.75 4.47 2.14
N CYS A 32 5.98 3.64 2.83
CA CYS A 32 5.13 2.61 2.22
C CYS A 32 3.66 2.83 2.56
N HIS A 33 3.34 3.22 3.79
CA HIS A 33 1.96 3.45 4.21
C HIS A 33 1.84 4.42 5.39
N LEU A 34 0.65 4.99 5.55
CA LEU A 34 0.20 5.73 6.73
C LEU A 34 -1.16 5.18 7.14
N GLN A 35 -1.35 4.94 8.44
CA GLN A 35 -2.62 4.41 8.98
C GLN A 35 -3.21 5.39 9.98
N TYR A 36 -4.51 5.64 9.88
CA TYR A 36 -5.27 6.43 10.83
C TYR A 36 -6.67 5.84 11.04
N VAL A 37 -6.89 5.25 12.22
CA VAL A 37 -8.16 4.63 12.63
C VAL A 37 -8.67 3.61 11.60
N ASP A 38 -9.60 4.01 10.72
CA ASP A 38 -10.22 3.15 9.71
C ASP A 38 -9.65 3.35 8.30
N ASP A 39 -8.81 4.38 8.11
CA ASP A 39 -8.26 4.78 6.82
C ASP A 39 -6.77 4.45 6.73
N ALA A 40 -6.35 4.02 5.54
CA ALA A 40 -4.94 3.78 5.22
C ALA A 40 -4.59 4.44 3.89
N LEU A 41 -3.47 5.16 3.87
CA LEU A 41 -2.86 5.71 2.68
C LEU A 41 -1.63 4.87 2.31
N LEU A 42 -1.50 4.52 1.04
CA LEU A 42 -0.52 3.58 0.54
C LEU A 42 0.33 4.25 -0.56
N PHE A 43 1.65 4.15 -0.44
CA PHE A 43 2.63 4.88 -1.26
C PHE A 43 3.49 3.92 -2.07
N TYR A 44 3.25 3.86 -3.38
CA TYR A 44 3.91 2.91 -4.26
C TYR A 44 4.53 3.61 -5.47
N GLN A 45 5.55 2.99 -6.06
CA GLN A 45 6.11 3.43 -7.34
C GLN A 45 5.07 3.29 -8.46
N PRO A 46 5.01 4.18 -9.47
CA PRO A 46 4.02 4.17 -10.55
C PRO A 46 4.25 3.01 -11.54
N ASN A 47 4.04 1.79 -11.04
CA ASN A 47 4.16 0.52 -11.74
C ASN A 47 2.86 -0.26 -11.53
N LEU A 48 2.24 -0.67 -12.63
CA LEU A 48 1.00 -1.46 -12.62
C LEU A 48 1.17 -2.78 -11.87
N GLU A 49 2.32 -3.44 -12.00
CA GLU A 49 2.61 -4.69 -11.28
C GLU A 49 2.62 -4.49 -9.76
N CYS A 50 3.26 -3.42 -9.29
CA CYS A 50 3.28 -3.05 -7.87
C CYS A 50 1.86 -2.78 -7.35
N LEU A 51 1.03 -2.07 -8.12
CA LEU A 51 -0.37 -1.80 -7.78
C LEU A 51 -1.19 -3.11 -7.70
N LEU A 52 -1.05 -4.00 -8.67
CA LEU A 52 -1.75 -5.30 -8.68
C LEU A 52 -1.32 -6.18 -7.51
N ASN A 53 -0.02 -6.23 -7.20
CA ASN A 53 0.51 -6.96 -6.05
C ASN A 53 -0.02 -6.39 -4.74
N MET A 54 -0.04 -5.06 -4.59
CA MET A 54 -0.64 -4.41 -3.42
C MET A 54 -2.12 -4.77 -3.26
N LYS A 55 -2.90 -4.74 -4.35
CA LYS A 55 -4.32 -5.15 -4.32
C LYS A 55 -4.49 -6.59 -3.88
N ARG A 56 -3.62 -7.51 -4.32
CA ARG A 56 -3.63 -8.93 -3.91
C ARG A 56 -3.31 -9.08 -2.42
N VAL A 57 -2.27 -8.40 -1.92
CA VAL A 57 -1.88 -8.40 -0.50
C VAL A 57 -3.03 -7.92 0.37
N LEU A 58 -3.65 -6.79 0.02
CA LEU A 58 -4.81 -6.25 0.75
C LEU A 58 -5.98 -7.23 0.77
N ARG A 59 -6.26 -7.89 -0.37
CA ARG A 59 -7.30 -8.91 -0.45
C ARG A 59 -7.03 -10.09 0.48
N CYS A 60 -5.79 -10.58 0.53
CA CYS A 60 -5.40 -11.65 1.44
C CYS A 60 -5.56 -11.22 2.90
N PHE A 61 -5.10 -10.02 3.26
CA PHE A 61 -5.24 -9.45 4.60
C PHE A 61 -6.70 -9.40 5.06
N GLN A 62 -7.60 -8.94 4.19
CA GLN A 62 -9.04 -8.88 4.46
C GLN A 62 -9.64 -10.25 4.70
N ILE A 63 -9.29 -11.25 3.87
CA ILE A 63 -9.82 -12.61 4.00
C ILE A 63 -9.36 -13.22 5.33
N VAL A 64 -8.08 -13.10 5.66
CA VAL A 64 -7.50 -13.66 6.89
C VAL A 64 -8.13 -13.03 8.13
N LEU A 65 -8.31 -11.71 8.13
CA LEU A 65 -8.90 -10.99 9.27
C LEU A 65 -10.43 -10.87 9.24
N ARG A 66 -11.07 -11.45 8.20
CA ARG A 66 -12.51 -11.31 7.93
C ARG A 66 -12.97 -9.83 7.96
N LEU A 67 -12.12 -8.94 7.47
CA LEU A 67 -12.41 -7.50 7.42
C LEU A 67 -13.23 -7.18 6.17
N ASN A 68 -14.20 -6.30 6.34
CA ASN A 68 -14.96 -5.74 5.22
C ASN A 68 -14.39 -4.37 4.86
N THR A 69 -13.26 -4.35 4.16
CA THR A 69 -12.73 -3.09 3.61
C THR A 69 -13.57 -2.68 2.41
N ASN A 70 -14.00 -1.43 2.40
CA ASN A 70 -14.76 -0.91 1.28
C ASN A 70 -13.81 -0.35 0.22
N PHE A 71 -13.36 -1.20 -0.71
CA PHE A 71 -12.55 -0.74 -1.86
C PHE A 71 -13.28 0.29 -2.73
N LEU A 72 -14.62 0.37 -2.69
CA LEU A 72 -15.37 1.40 -3.41
C LEU A 72 -15.16 2.80 -2.80
N LYS A 73 -14.70 2.88 -1.54
CA LYS A 73 -14.28 4.14 -0.91
C LYS A 73 -12.79 4.44 -1.12
N SER A 74 -12.02 3.49 -1.62
CA SER A 74 -10.61 3.70 -1.95
C SER A 74 -10.49 4.41 -3.31
N SER A 75 -9.51 5.31 -3.43
CA SER A 75 -9.20 6.00 -4.69
C SER A 75 -7.72 5.89 -4.99
N LEU A 76 -7.40 5.91 -6.29
CA LEU A 76 -6.02 6.00 -6.77
C LEU A 76 -5.73 7.47 -7.08
N LEU A 77 -4.64 7.99 -6.52
CA LEU A 77 -4.26 9.38 -6.68
C LEU A 77 -2.83 9.46 -7.24
N GLY A 78 -2.65 10.18 -8.34
CA GLY A 78 -1.32 10.55 -8.82
C GLY A 78 -0.74 11.68 -7.97
N VAL A 79 0.50 11.52 -7.52
CA VAL A 79 1.22 12.55 -6.74
C VAL A 79 2.46 12.99 -7.50
N GLY A 80 2.51 14.25 -7.93
CA GLY A 80 3.58 14.81 -8.77
C GLY A 80 3.32 14.67 -10.27
N ASN A 81 4.38 14.71 -11.08
CA ASN A 81 4.30 14.51 -12.54
C ASN A 81 4.26 13.00 -12.87
N VAL A 82 3.15 12.36 -12.53
CA VAL A 82 2.90 10.95 -12.84
C VAL A 82 1.87 10.89 -13.95
N GLU A 83 2.21 10.29 -15.09
CA GLU A 83 1.21 9.96 -16.11
C GLU A 83 0.19 8.99 -15.51
N GLU A 84 -1.09 9.32 -15.63
CA GLU A 84 -2.15 8.52 -15.04
C GLU A 84 -2.09 7.10 -15.63
N LEU A 85 -1.88 6.10 -14.77
CA LEU A 85 -1.91 4.69 -15.18
C LEU A 85 -3.35 4.38 -15.62
N LYS A 86 -3.59 4.37 -16.94
CA LYS A 86 -4.87 3.94 -17.51
C LYS A 86 -5.13 2.51 -17.06
N THR A 87 -6.13 2.37 -16.19
CA THR A 87 -6.50 1.11 -15.54
C THR A 87 -7.40 0.28 -16.43
#